data_AF-A0A221W1B6-F1
#
_entry.id   AF-A0A221W1B6-F1
#
_cell.length_a   1.000
_cell.length_b   1.000
_cell.length_c   1.000
_cell.angle_alpha   90.00
_cell.angle_beta   90.00
_cell.angle_gamma   90.00
#
_symmetry.space_group_name_H-M   'P 1'
#
loop_
_entity.id
_entity.type
_entity.pdbx_description
1 polymer ?
#
loop_
_entity_poly.entity_id
_entity_poly.type
_entity_poly.pdbx_seq_one_letter_code
_entity_poly.pdbx_strand_id
1 'polypeptide(L)'
;MARRAAAVAGAHYGGLVNIDEVAEPIGVITAETAAFALDRFADRNARVPGSSVVHAMRPARFLGRSVPGLGCGTAVGGWDWSRLLPTAEPITCSRCRRDPATREDEDRLDHAAQLALDLDPTD
;
A
#
# COMPACT_ATOMS: atom_id res chain seq x y z
N MET A 1 -12.27 9.36 -48.68
CA MET A 1 -11.14 9.47 -47.73
C MET A 1 -11.10 10.88 -47.19
N ALA A 2 -10.64 11.03 -45.93
CA ALA A 2 -10.54 12.25 -45.13
C ALA A 2 -11.83 12.72 -44.42
N ARG A 3 -11.86 12.52 -43.10
CA ARG A 3 -12.51 13.46 -42.17
C ARG A 3 -11.47 13.96 -41.18
N ARG A 4 -11.28 15.27 -41.23
CA ARG A 4 -10.39 16.07 -40.38
C ARG A 4 -10.86 16.00 -38.93
N ALA A 5 -9.89 15.90 -38.02
CA ALA A 5 -10.08 16.14 -36.59
C ALA A 5 -10.46 17.61 -36.36
N ALA A 6 -11.49 17.84 -35.55
CA ALA A 6 -11.77 19.12 -34.94
C ALA A 6 -11.50 18.97 -33.45
N ALA A 7 -10.55 19.75 -32.94
CA ALA A 7 -10.29 19.91 -31.52
C ALA A 7 -11.43 20.70 -30.89
N VAL A 8 -11.93 20.23 -29.73
CA VAL A 8 -12.77 21.03 -28.84
C VAL A 8 -12.08 21.06 -27.49
N ALA A 9 -11.70 22.27 -27.08
CA ALA A 9 -11.19 22.56 -25.76
C ALA A 9 -12.34 22.52 -24.73
N GLY A 10 -12.11 21.84 -23.61
CA GLY A 10 -13.01 21.85 -22.46
C GLY A 10 -12.26 21.39 -21.22
N ALA A 11 -11.99 22.33 -20.31
CA ALA A 11 -11.50 22.03 -18.98
C ALA A 11 -12.62 21.39 -18.16
N HIS A 12 -12.41 20.16 -17.68
CA HIS A 12 -13.25 19.54 -16.66
C HIS A 12 -12.35 18.89 -15.61
N TYR A 13 -12.36 19.49 -14.42
CA TYR A 13 -11.96 18.89 -13.17
C TYR A 13 -12.98 17.79 -12.84
N GLY A 14 -12.56 16.54 -12.69
CA GLY A 14 -13.47 15.44 -12.37
C GLY A 14 -12.88 14.08 -12.73
N GLY A 15 -12.57 13.29 -11.71
CA GLY A 15 -11.76 12.10 -11.83
C GLY A 15 -12.43 10.90 -12.49
N LEU A 16 -11.55 10.05 -13.03
CA LEU A 16 -11.71 8.61 -13.20
C LEU A 16 -10.32 8.03 -12.93
N VAL A 17 -10.05 7.60 -11.68
CA VAL A 17 -8.87 6.79 -11.39
C VAL A 17 -9.10 5.43 -12.05
N ASN A 18 -8.49 5.22 -13.22
CA ASN A 18 -8.42 3.92 -13.86
C ASN A 18 -7.61 2.99 -12.96
N ILE A 19 -8.27 2.00 -12.36
CA ILE A 19 -7.63 0.91 -11.60
C ILE A 19 -6.80 -0.04 -12.50
N ASP A 20 -6.83 0.17 -13.82
CA ASP A 20 -6.00 -0.51 -14.82
C ASP A 20 -4.70 0.28 -15.18
N GLU A 21 -4.40 1.38 -14.48
CA GLU A 21 -3.08 2.00 -14.57
C GLU A 21 -2.06 1.05 -13.93
N VAL A 22 -1.52 0.15 -14.76
CA VAL A 22 -0.38 -0.70 -14.44
C VAL A 22 0.70 0.26 -13.98
N ALA A 23 0.85 0.39 -12.67
CA ALA A 23 1.87 1.22 -12.06
C ALA A 23 3.20 0.82 -12.71
N GLU A 24 3.75 1.75 -13.49
CA GLU A 24 5.07 1.59 -14.10
C GLU A 24 6.01 1.06 -13.00
N PRO A 25 6.80 0.01 -13.28
CA PRO A 25 7.69 -0.54 -12.27
C PRO A 25 8.49 0.62 -11.71
N ILE A 26 8.56 0.72 -10.38
CA ILE A 26 9.36 1.75 -9.70
C ILE A 26 10.83 1.36 -9.91
N GLY A 27 11.33 1.57 -11.14
CA GLY A 27 12.64 1.13 -11.61
C GLY A 27 13.79 1.94 -11.03
N VAL A 28 13.48 3.02 -10.31
CA VAL A 28 14.43 3.82 -9.56
C VAL A 28 13.82 4.13 -8.18
N ILE A 29 14.52 3.72 -7.12
CA ILE A 29 14.17 4.09 -5.75
C ILE A 29 14.66 5.54 -5.52
N THR A 30 13.81 6.50 -5.83
CA THR A 30 14.00 7.92 -5.50
C THR A 30 13.40 8.22 -4.12
N ALA A 31 13.58 9.46 -3.65
CA ALA A 31 12.89 9.91 -2.45
C ALA A 31 11.36 9.92 -2.66
N GLU A 32 10.90 10.41 -3.81
CA GLU A 32 9.47 10.52 -4.08
C GLU A 32 8.82 9.14 -4.25
N THR A 33 9.47 8.22 -4.96
CA THR A 33 8.88 6.89 -5.18
C THR A 33 8.82 6.07 -3.90
N ALA A 34 9.82 6.21 -3.03
CA ALA A 34 9.79 5.61 -1.69
C ALA A 34 8.70 6.21 -0.81
N ALA A 35 8.52 7.55 -0.83
CA ALA A 35 7.49 8.23 -0.06
C ALA A 35 6.09 7.84 -0.54
N PHE A 36 5.85 7.85 -1.85
CA PHE A 36 4.60 7.41 -2.46
C PHE A 36 4.27 5.96 -2.09
N ALA A 37 5.27 5.07 -2.15
CA ALA A 37 5.06 3.68 -1.78
C ALA A 37 4.77 3.53 -0.28
N LEU A 38 5.43 4.28 0.60
CA LEU A 38 5.11 4.28 2.04
C LEU A 38 3.68 4.75 2.31
N ASP A 39 3.24 5.82 1.67
CA ASP A 39 1.87 6.35 1.77
C ASP A 39 0.83 5.33 1.30
N ARG A 40 1.06 4.67 0.17
CA ARG A 40 0.20 3.61 -0.36
C ARG A 40 -0.06 2.47 0.64
N PHE A 41 0.90 2.20 1.52
CA PHE A 41 0.84 1.16 2.54
C PHE A 41 0.64 1.71 3.97
N ALA A 42 0.36 3.00 4.13
CA ALA A 42 0.03 3.57 5.43
C ALA A 42 -1.16 2.81 6.03
N ASP A 43 -0.96 2.27 7.24
CA ASP A 43 -1.94 1.47 8.00
C ASP A 43 -2.51 0.27 7.23
N ARG A 44 -1.78 -0.26 6.26
CA ARG A 44 -2.20 -1.41 5.43
C ARG A 44 -1.16 -2.52 5.41
N ASN A 45 -1.65 -3.74 5.45
CA ASN A 45 -0.88 -4.94 5.16
C ASN A 45 -0.71 -5.15 3.65
N ALA A 46 0.08 -6.13 3.26
CA ALA A 46 0.34 -6.44 1.86
C ALA A 46 0.02 -7.90 1.52
N ARG A 47 -0.56 -8.11 0.33
CA ARG A 47 -0.66 -9.41 -0.33
C ARG A 47 0.26 -9.45 -1.55
N VAL A 48 0.89 -10.60 -1.75
CA VAL A 48 1.61 -10.91 -2.99
C VAL A 48 0.60 -11.41 -4.04
N PRO A 49 0.66 -10.97 -5.30
CA PRO A 49 -0.22 -11.47 -6.35
C PRO A 49 -0.17 -13.00 -6.44
N GLY A 50 -1.34 -13.63 -6.52
CA GLY A 50 -1.46 -15.09 -6.54
C GLY A 50 -1.31 -15.79 -5.17
N SER A 51 -1.13 -15.03 -4.08
CA SER A 51 -1.09 -15.56 -2.71
C SER A 51 -2.28 -15.04 -1.89
N SER A 52 -2.87 -15.90 -1.07
CA SER A 52 -3.84 -15.53 -0.03
C SER A 52 -3.18 -15.12 1.29
N VAL A 53 -1.85 -15.20 1.38
CA VAL A 53 -1.10 -14.86 2.59
C VAL A 53 -0.96 -13.34 2.71
N VAL A 54 -1.38 -12.83 3.87
CA VAL A 54 -1.29 -11.41 4.23
C VAL A 54 -0.04 -11.21 5.09
N HIS A 55 0.81 -10.27 4.68
CA HIS A 55 2.05 -9.92 5.34
C HIS A 55 1.93 -8.56 6.02
N ALA A 56 2.54 -8.44 7.20
CA ALA A 56 2.76 -7.15 7.83
C ALA A 56 3.59 -6.25 6.91
N MET A 57 3.13 -5.03 6.66
CA MET A 57 3.93 -4.02 5.97
C MET A 57 4.59 -3.10 6.98
N ARG A 58 5.89 -2.85 6.79
CA ARG A 58 6.72 -2.07 7.70
C ARG A 58 7.69 -1.18 6.94
N PRO A 59 7.99 0.02 7.45
CA PRO A 59 9.15 0.76 6.99
C PRO A 59 10.44 -0.04 7.23
N ALA A 60 11.18 -0.30 6.17
CA ALA A 60 12.51 -0.89 6.17
C ALA A 60 13.56 0.13 5.71
N ARG A 61 14.83 -0.10 6.05
CA ARG A 61 15.93 0.77 5.59
C ARG A 61 16.61 0.17 4.37
N PHE A 62 16.67 0.95 3.29
CA PHE A 62 17.36 0.59 2.06
C PHE A 62 18.16 1.79 1.52
N LEU A 63 19.47 1.61 1.34
CA LEU A 63 20.39 2.66 0.88
C LEU A 63 20.21 4.01 1.62
N GLY A 64 20.04 3.95 2.95
CA GLY A 64 19.84 5.12 3.81
C GLY A 64 18.42 5.70 3.82
N ARG A 65 17.51 5.18 2.99
CA ARG A 65 16.12 5.65 2.88
C ARG A 65 15.16 4.71 3.58
N SER A 66 14.02 5.26 4.01
CA SER A 66 12.89 4.46 4.46
C SER A 66 12.12 3.99 3.23
N VAL A 67 11.81 2.70 3.15
CA VAL A 67 11.06 2.09 2.05
C VAL A 67 10.07 1.07 2.61
N PRO A 68 9.01 0.70 1.88
CA PRO A 68 8.15 -0.39 2.34
C PRO A 68 8.90 -1.73 2.35
N GLY A 69 8.64 -2.55 3.37
CA GLY A 69 9.22 -3.86 3.55
C GLY A 69 8.24 -4.81 4.23
N LEU A 70 8.28 -6.08 3.84
CA LEU A 70 7.49 -7.10 4.51
C LEU A 70 8.13 -7.42 5.86
N GLY A 71 7.36 -7.39 6.95
CA GLY A 71 7.87 -7.64 8.31
C GLY A 71 8.56 -9.00 8.46
N CYS A 72 8.20 -9.99 7.62
CA CYS A 72 8.85 -11.29 7.59
C CYS A 72 10.24 -11.30 6.92
N GLY A 73 10.75 -10.15 6.48
CA GLY A 73 12.05 -10.00 5.80
C GLY A 73 12.09 -10.57 4.37
N THR A 74 10.95 -11.04 3.85
CA THR A 74 10.87 -11.52 2.46
C THR A 74 11.06 -10.35 1.52
N ALA A 75 12.06 -10.44 0.65
CA ALA A 75 12.31 -9.43 -0.36
C ALA A 75 11.14 -9.36 -1.36
N VAL A 76 10.73 -8.15 -1.70
CA VAL A 76 9.82 -7.90 -2.82
C VAL A 76 10.68 -7.98 -4.09
N GLY A 77 10.29 -8.80 -5.06
CA GLY A 77 11.08 -9.01 -6.28
C GLY A 77 11.42 -7.68 -6.96
N GLY A 78 12.72 -7.37 -7.09
CA GLY A 78 13.20 -6.11 -7.65
C GLY A 78 12.87 -4.85 -6.83
N TRP A 79 12.41 -4.99 -5.58
CA TRP A 79 11.87 -3.88 -4.76
C TRP A 79 10.67 -3.16 -5.38
N ASP A 80 9.96 -3.85 -6.27
CA ASP A 80 8.83 -3.31 -6.99
C ASP A 80 7.54 -3.45 -6.15
N TRP A 81 7.32 -2.48 -5.26
CA TRP A 81 6.15 -2.47 -4.36
C TRP A 81 4.83 -2.28 -5.10
N SER A 82 4.87 -1.82 -6.35
CA SER A 82 3.67 -1.70 -7.20
C SER A 82 2.96 -3.05 -7.37
N ARG A 83 3.72 -4.14 -7.32
CA ARG A 83 3.21 -5.51 -7.45
C ARG A 83 2.46 -5.98 -6.22
N LEU A 84 2.68 -5.37 -5.06
CA LEU A 84 2.00 -5.74 -3.84
C LEU A 84 0.60 -5.10 -3.80
N LEU A 85 -0.35 -5.87 -3.30
CA LEU A 85 -1.74 -5.42 -3.13
C LEU A 85 -1.93 -4.95 -1.68
N PRO A 86 -2.18 -3.65 -1.43
CA PRO A 86 -2.51 -3.16 -0.09
C PRO A 86 -3.83 -3.77 0.39
N THR A 87 -3.89 -4.17 1.66
CA THR A 87 -5.11 -4.73 2.26
C THR A 87 -5.22 -4.32 3.73
N ALA A 88 -6.46 -4.16 4.21
CA ALA A 88 -6.78 -3.95 5.63
C ALA A 88 -7.00 -5.28 6.37
N GLU A 89 -6.89 -6.41 5.68
CA GLU A 89 -7.10 -7.72 6.29
C GLU A 89 -6.04 -8.06 7.35
N PRO A 90 -6.39 -8.89 8.35
CA PRO A 90 -5.46 -9.31 9.38
C PRO A 90 -4.30 -10.13 8.81
N ILE A 91 -3.15 -10.04 9.48
CA ILE A 91 -1.91 -10.70 9.03
C ILE A 91 -2.10 -12.22 9.15
N THR A 92 -1.80 -12.96 8.09
CA THR A 92 -1.89 -14.44 8.09
C THR A 92 -0.54 -15.13 7.89
N CYS A 93 0.50 -14.37 7.52
CA CYS A 93 1.87 -14.88 7.44
C CYS A 93 2.38 -15.33 8.82
N SER A 94 2.72 -16.61 8.95
CA SER A 94 3.20 -17.20 10.21
C SER A 94 4.50 -16.57 10.72
N ARG A 95 5.38 -16.09 9.82
CA ARG A 95 6.60 -15.38 10.22
C ARG A 95 6.30 -13.97 10.71
N CYS A 96 5.43 -13.22 10.03
CA CYS A 96 5.00 -11.91 10.50
C CYS A 96 4.36 -12.01 11.89
N ARG A 97 3.45 -12.96 12.13
CA ARG A 97 2.80 -13.16 13.45
C ARG A 97 3.76 -13.49 14.61
N ARG A 98 4.93 -14.02 14.31
CA ARG A 98 5.96 -14.34 15.32
C ARG A 98 6.89 -13.16 15.59
N ASP A 99 6.85 -12.14 14.76
CA ASP A 99 7.62 -10.93 14.96
C ASP A 99 6.98 -10.12 16.11
N PRO A 100 7.73 -9.82 17.19
CA PRO A 100 7.21 -9.02 18.30
C PRO A 100 6.70 -7.65 17.84
N ALA A 101 7.33 -7.03 16.83
CA ALA A 101 6.87 -5.75 16.31
C ALA A 101 5.46 -5.87 15.72
N THR A 102 5.14 -6.99 15.05
CA THR A 102 3.81 -7.26 14.48
C THR A 102 2.71 -7.25 15.53
N ARG A 103 2.95 -7.89 16.68
CA ARG A 103 1.98 -7.95 17.77
C ARG A 103 1.63 -6.56 18.30
N GLU A 104 2.63 -5.70 18.44
CA GLU A 104 2.44 -4.32 18.94
C GLU A 104 1.64 -3.44 17.97
N ASP A 105 1.73 -3.67 16.66
CA ASP A 105 0.91 -2.93 15.69
C ASP A 105 -0.51 -3.48 15.58
N GLU A 106 -0.71 -4.81 15.66
CA GLU A 106 -2.05 -5.40 15.72
C GLU A 106 -2.78 -4.88 16.97
N ASP A 107 -2.14 -4.88 18.14
CA ASP A 107 -2.70 -4.33 19.38
C ASP A 107 -3.03 -2.83 19.25
N ARG A 108 -2.18 -2.05 18.55
CA ARG A 108 -2.43 -0.61 18.31
C ARG A 108 -3.61 -0.37 17.38
N LEU A 109 -3.71 -1.13 16.29
CA LEU A 109 -4.80 -1.03 15.32
C LEU A 109 -6.13 -1.44 15.96
N ASP A 110 -6.14 -2.52 16.74
CA ASP A 110 -7.31 -2.97 17.49
C ASP A 110 -7.75 -1.90 18.50
N HIS A 111 -6.81 -1.28 19.22
CA HIS A 111 -7.14 -0.19 20.13
C HIS A 111 -7.69 1.05 19.41
N ALA A 112 -7.12 1.43 18.26
CA ALA A 112 -7.64 2.52 17.44
C ALA A 112 -9.05 2.23 16.92
N ALA A 113 -9.33 0.98 16.54
CA ALA A 113 -10.67 0.55 16.13
C ALA A 113 -11.68 0.60 17.28
N GLN A 114 -11.27 0.23 18.50
CA GLN A 114 -12.10 0.36 19.71
C GLN A 114 -12.46 1.83 19.99
N LEU A 115 -11.47 2.72 19.92
CA LEU A 115 -11.70 4.17 20.09
C LEU A 115 -12.64 4.74 19.04
N ALA A 116 -12.65 4.19 17.82
CA ALA A 116 -13.58 4.61 16.77
C ALA A 116 -15.03 4.13 17.03
N LEU A 117 -15.21 3.01 17.73
CA LEU A 117 -16.52 2.46 18.09
C LEU A 117 -17.16 3.21 19.28
N ASP A 118 -16.37 3.69 20.23
CA ASP A 118 -16.85 4.38 21.44
C ASP A 118 -17.27 5.85 21.21
N LEU A 119 -17.10 6.37 19.99
CA LEU A 119 -17.44 7.75 19.62
C LEU A 119 -18.77 7.87 18.85
N ASP A 120 -19.55 6.81 18.70
CA ASP A 120 -20.95 6.94 18.23
C ASP A 120 -21.78 7.58 19.36
N PRO A 121 -22.17 8.86 19.27
CA PRO A 121 -23.08 9.45 20.23
C PRO A 121 -24.43 8.81 19.95
N THR A 122 -24.81 7.87 20.80
CA THR A 122 -26.16 7.30 20.82
C THR A 122 -27.12 8.42 21.22
N ASP A 123 -27.75 9.05 20.23
CA ASP A 123 -29.00 9.82 20.38
C ASP A 123 -30.21 8.88 20.35
#